data_AF-A0A7Y5WPN7-F1
#
_entry.id   AF-A0A7Y5WPN7-F1
#
_cell.length_a   1.000
_cell.length_b   1.000
_cell.length_c   1.000
_cell.angle_alpha   90.00
_cell.angle_beta   90.00
_cell.angle_gamma   90.00
#
_symmetry.space_group_name_H-M   'P 1'
#
loop_
_entity.id
_entity.type
_entity.pdbx_description
1 polymer ?
#
loop_
_entity_poly.entity_id
_entity_poly.type
_entity_poly.pdbx_seq_one_letter_code
_entity_poly.pdbx_strand_id
1 'polypeptide(L)'
;MSQLAAEPGWQQAARGAMVAWSHIIGVDIAMVEGGPAQIVMQFGPCPDGCVAYASFPSGGSPGQSITIDRAYDSQSDAMKQAFVTHELGHTLGLRHTDLVPNNESTSGAFRVGYTPDYDPASIMNHAVGAGNSILSPRDSTAARRLYPVTLQNVQVTGYPTALAWDPVPGVVRYDIYYRYFEYTYDQDGTPSTQENILSVGSTTGTTFYHGESYTGNASCDTEYYVIGVFPDGPVTIKGWSGPVAVCP
;
A
#
# COMPACT_ATOMS: atom_id res chain seq x y z
N MET A 1 -4.58 20.03 -26.22
CA MET A 1 -4.41 20.83 -24.99
C MET A 1 -5.38 20.27 -23.97
N SER A 2 -4.90 19.78 -22.82
CA SER A 2 -5.80 19.19 -21.82
C SER A 2 -6.79 20.27 -21.36
N GLN A 3 -8.09 19.94 -21.32
CA GLN A 3 -9.14 20.89 -20.94
C GLN A 3 -8.95 21.43 -19.51
N LEU A 4 -8.16 20.72 -18.68
CA LEU A 4 -7.74 21.17 -17.35
C LEU A 4 -6.86 22.43 -17.37
N ALA A 5 -6.11 22.70 -18.46
CA ALA A 5 -5.18 23.82 -18.56
C ALA A 5 -5.84 25.19 -18.26
N ALA A 6 -7.14 25.30 -18.56
CA ALA A 6 -7.92 26.53 -18.40
C ALA A 6 -8.67 26.63 -17.06
N GLU A 7 -8.60 25.61 -16.19
CA GLU A 7 -9.38 25.53 -14.95
C GLU A 7 -8.46 25.45 -13.72
N PRO A 8 -7.96 26.60 -13.21
CA PRO A 8 -6.91 26.62 -12.19
C PRO A 8 -7.32 25.97 -10.86
N GLY A 9 -8.59 26.05 -10.47
CA GLY A 9 -9.09 25.42 -9.24
C GLY A 9 -9.01 23.90 -9.27
N TRP A 10 -9.35 23.28 -10.41
CA TRP A 10 -9.23 21.83 -10.59
C TRP A 10 -7.79 21.36 -10.70
N GLN A 11 -6.89 22.17 -11.28
CA GLN A 11 -5.46 21.87 -11.26
C GLN A 11 -4.88 21.91 -9.84
N GLN A 12 -5.24 22.92 -9.06
CA GLN A 12 -4.78 23.04 -7.68
C GLN A 12 -5.30 21.87 -6.83
N ALA A 13 -6.57 21.51 -7.00
CA ALA A 13 -7.16 20.33 -6.39
C ALA A 13 -6.38 19.05 -6.73
N ALA A 14 -6.05 18.83 -8.01
CA ALA A 14 -5.27 17.69 -8.45
C ALA A 14 -3.88 17.64 -7.80
N ARG A 15 -3.16 18.77 -7.79
CA ARG A 15 -1.84 18.85 -7.13
C ARG A 15 -1.94 18.56 -5.63
N GLY A 16 -2.95 19.10 -4.95
CA GLY A 16 -3.19 18.84 -3.53
C GLY A 16 -3.47 17.36 -3.25
N ALA A 17 -4.27 16.73 -4.11
CA ALA A 17 -4.59 15.30 -4.03
C ALA A 17 -3.37 14.40 -4.30
N MET A 18 -2.55 14.75 -5.32
CA MET A 18 -1.30 14.06 -5.62
C MET A 18 -0.32 14.10 -4.44
N VAL A 19 -0.21 15.27 -3.81
CA VAL A 19 0.58 15.45 -2.59
C VAL A 19 0.04 14.61 -1.45
N ALA A 20 -1.29 14.56 -1.25
CA ALA A 20 -1.90 13.78 -0.18
C ALA A 20 -1.53 12.29 -0.27
N TRP A 21 -1.64 11.67 -1.45
CA TRP A 21 -1.27 10.27 -1.66
C TRP A 21 0.24 10.03 -1.60
N SER A 22 1.05 10.92 -2.17
CA SER A 22 2.52 10.74 -2.24
C SER A 22 3.23 11.04 -0.91
N HIS A 23 2.61 11.80 0.00
CA HIS A 23 3.17 12.10 1.33
C HIS A 23 2.76 11.10 2.42
N ILE A 24 2.01 10.05 2.08
CA ILE A 24 1.76 8.98 3.05
C ILE A 24 3.11 8.35 3.40
N ILE A 25 3.47 8.37 4.67
CA ILE A 25 4.72 7.78 5.10
C ILE A 25 4.64 6.25 4.93
N GLY A 26 5.64 5.65 4.30
CA GLY A 26 5.74 4.20 4.13
C GLY A 26 5.02 3.64 2.90
N VAL A 27 4.63 4.49 1.95
CA VAL A 27 4.13 4.06 0.64
C VAL A 27 5.17 4.27 -0.47
N ASP A 28 5.16 3.41 -1.47
CA ASP A 28 5.89 3.58 -2.72
C ASP A 28 4.95 4.15 -3.80
N ILE A 29 4.45 5.37 -3.55
CA ILE A 29 3.58 6.11 -4.46
C ILE A 29 4.24 7.46 -4.74
N ALA A 30 4.50 7.73 -6.02
CA ALA A 30 4.99 9.01 -6.48
C ALA A 30 4.08 9.52 -7.60
N MET A 31 3.35 10.60 -7.34
CA MET A 31 2.53 11.26 -8.35
C MET A 31 3.22 12.54 -8.83
N VAL A 32 3.42 12.65 -10.14
CA VAL A 32 4.06 13.80 -10.79
C VAL A 32 3.26 14.25 -12.01
N GLU A 33 3.21 15.56 -12.26
CA GLU A 33 2.61 16.10 -13.49
C GLU A 33 3.58 15.87 -14.66
N GLY A 34 3.09 15.36 -15.79
CA GLY A 34 3.94 15.10 -16.94
C GLY A 34 3.19 14.52 -18.14
N GLY A 35 3.90 14.35 -19.26
CA GLY A 35 3.38 13.74 -20.47
C GLY A 35 4.44 12.83 -21.13
N PRO A 36 4.08 11.62 -21.61
CA PRO A 36 2.76 10.99 -21.54
C PRO A 36 2.36 10.60 -20.11
N ALA A 37 1.12 10.88 -19.72
CA ALA A 37 0.61 10.62 -18.38
C ALA A 37 0.03 9.20 -18.26
N GLN A 38 0.22 8.56 -17.10
CA GLN A 38 -0.43 7.28 -16.77
C GLN A 38 -1.89 7.45 -16.38
N ILE A 39 -2.22 8.59 -15.76
CA ILE A 39 -3.56 8.97 -15.32
C ILE A 39 -3.91 10.30 -16.00
N VAL A 40 -5.03 10.33 -16.71
CA VAL A 40 -5.51 11.52 -17.41
C VAL A 40 -6.78 12.05 -16.74
N MET A 41 -6.72 13.27 -16.24
CA MET A 41 -7.88 13.99 -15.72
C MET A 41 -8.53 14.81 -16.84
N GLN A 42 -9.84 14.67 -17.00
CA GLN A 42 -10.60 15.31 -18.07
C GLN A 42 -12.00 15.74 -17.59
N PHE A 43 -12.67 16.56 -18.38
CA PHE A 43 -14.05 16.95 -18.12
C PHE A 43 -15.01 16.16 -19.00
N GLY A 44 -16.15 15.78 -18.45
CA GLY A 44 -17.19 15.06 -19.18
C GLY A 44 -18.43 14.86 -18.30
N PRO A 45 -19.58 14.52 -18.90
CA PRO A 45 -20.78 14.21 -18.12
C PRO A 45 -20.53 12.99 -17.24
N CYS A 46 -20.92 13.08 -15.97
CA CYS A 46 -20.92 11.92 -15.08
C CYS A 46 -22.22 11.14 -15.25
N PRO A 47 -22.18 9.80 -15.38
CA PRO A 47 -23.39 8.98 -15.28
C PRO A 47 -24.12 9.19 -13.95
N ASP A 48 -25.44 9.06 -13.94
CA ASP A 48 -26.26 9.03 -12.71
C ASP A 48 -26.10 10.25 -11.76
N GLY A 49 -25.61 11.38 -12.28
CA GLY A 49 -25.46 12.62 -11.51
C GLY A 49 -24.32 12.59 -10.49
N CYS A 50 -23.32 11.72 -10.68
CA CYS A 50 -22.10 11.76 -9.88
C CYS A 50 -21.28 13.04 -10.12
N VAL A 51 -20.36 13.33 -9.21
CA VAL A 51 -19.45 14.48 -9.34
C VAL A 51 -18.30 14.14 -10.29
N ALA A 52 -17.74 12.96 -10.10
CA ALA A 52 -16.62 12.45 -10.86
C ALA A 52 -16.65 10.92 -10.85
N TYR A 53 -15.86 10.31 -11.72
CA TYR A 53 -15.60 8.89 -11.71
C TYR A 53 -14.20 8.60 -12.25
N ALA A 54 -13.61 7.51 -11.77
CA ALA A 54 -12.31 7.04 -12.20
C ALA A 54 -12.34 5.59 -12.67
N SER A 55 -11.37 5.25 -13.51
CA SER A 55 -11.09 3.85 -13.85
C SER A 55 -10.28 3.18 -12.74
N PHE A 56 -10.51 1.88 -12.50
CA PHE A 56 -9.66 1.06 -11.63
C PHE A 56 -8.35 0.63 -12.32
N PRO A 57 -7.31 0.25 -11.55
CA PRO A 57 -6.09 -0.37 -12.06
C PRO A 57 -6.36 -1.58 -12.96
N SER A 58 -5.47 -1.79 -13.92
CA SER A 58 -5.48 -2.98 -14.78
C SER A 58 -4.08 -3.30 -15.29
N GLY A 59 -3.74 -4.59 -15.38
CA GLY A 59 -2.44 -5.04 -15.90
C GLY A 59 -1.22 -4.52 -15.12
N GLY A 60 -1.37 -4.27 -13.82
CA GLY A 60 -0.31 -3.70 -12.97
C GLY A 60 -0.10 -2.18 -13.12
N SER A 61 -0.86 -1.51 -13.99
CA SER A 61 -0.85 -0.05 -14.13
C SER A 61 -1.98 0.59 -13.31
N PRO A 62 -1.82 1.84 -12.84
CA PRO A 62 -2.91 2.57 -12.22
C PRO A 62 -4.06 2.79 -13.20
N GLY A 63 -5.22 3.16 -12.66
CA GLY A 63 -6.37 3.59 -13.44
C GLY A 63 -6.02 4.75 -14.36
N GLN A 64 -6.36 4.64 -15.63
CA GLN A 64 -5.88 5.55 -16.67
C GLN A 64 -6.61 6.89 -16.75
N SER A 65 -7.79 7.02 -16.14
CA SER A 65 -8.61 8.22 -16.30
C SER A 65 -9.39 8.60 -15.05
N ILE A 66 -9.54 9.91 -14.87
CA ILE A 66 -10.49 10.56 -13.96
C ILE A 66 -11.33 11.52 -14.81
N THR A 67 -12.66 11.40 -14.75
CA THR A 67 -13.58 12.31 -15.45
C THR A 67 -14.40 13.07 -14.42
N ILE A 68 -14.46 14.39 -14.58
CA ILE A 68 -15.17 15.30 -13.66
C ILE A 68 -16.28 16.03 -14.41
N ASP A 69 -17.43 16.14 -13.76
CA ASP A 69 -18.54 16.90 -14.29
C ASP A 69 -18.39 18.40 -14.00
N ARG A 70 -18.53 19.20 -15.06
CA ARG A 70 -18.46 20.67 -14.99
C ARG A 70 -19.63 21.30 -14.24
N ALA A 71 -20.70 20.55 -13.97
CA ALA A 71 -21.77 21.00 -13.07
C ALA A 71 -21.26 21.37 -11.67
N TYR A 72 -20.07 20.89 -11.28
CA TYR A 72 -19.47 21.12 -9.96
C TYR A 72 -18.34 22.16 -9.96
N ASP A 73 -18.18 22.94 -11.03
CA ASP A 73 -17.14 23.98 -11.14
C ASP A 73 -17.28 25.08 -10.06
N SER A 74 -18.48 25.30 -9.51
CA SER A 74 -18.74 26.27 -8.45
C SER A 74 -18.43 25.77 -7.04
N GLN A 75 -17.99 24.52 -6.88
CA GLN A 75 -17.60 23.97 -5.58
C GLN A 75 -16.36 24.68 -5.03
N SER A 76 -16.21 24.67 -3.70
CA SER A 76 -15.02 25.22 -3.04
C SER A 76 -13.77 24.43 -3.42
N ASP A 77 -12.59 25.07 -3.34
CA ASP A 77 -11.33 24.40 -3.66
C ASP A 77 -11.06 23.18 -2.78
N ALA A 78 -11.48 23.23 -1.50
CA ALA A 78 -11.40 22.09 -0.59
C ALA A 78 -12.26 20.90 -1.05
N MET A 79 -13.48 21.17 -1.55
CA MET A 79 -14.35 20.13 -2.11
C MET A 79 -13.79 19.55 -3.40
N LYS A 80 -13.30 20.40 -4.31
CA LYS A 80 -12.64 19.96 -5.53
C LYS A 80 -11.46 19.04 -5.20
N GLN A 81 -10.62 19.43 -4.24
CA GLN A 81 -9.51 18.59 -3.79
C GLN A 81 -10.00 17.27 -3.21
N ALA A 82 -11.04 17.27 -2.36
CA ALA A 82 -11.58 16.05 -1.78
C ALA A 82 -12.07 15.07 -2.86
N PHE A 83 -12.79 15.56 -3.87
CA PHE A 83 -13.22 14.75 -5.01
C PHE A 83 -12.03 14.17 -5.77
N VAL A 84 -11.02 14.98 -6.11
CA VAL A 84 -9.86 14.47 -6.85
C VAL A 84 -9.03 13.48 -6.00
N THR A 85 -8.92 13.70 -4.69
CA THR A 85 -8.27 12.75 -3.77
C THR A 85 -9.01 11.41 -3.75
N HIS A 86 -10.34 11.42 -3.70
CA HIS A 86 -11.19 10.23 -3.77
C HIS A 86 -10.97 9.48 -5.09
N GLU A 87 -11.09 10.18 -6.22
CA GLU A 87 -10.94 9.57 -7.54
C GLU A 87 -9.54 9.00 -7.76
N LEU A 88 -8.49 9.67 -7.28
CA LEU A 88 -7.14 9.12 -7.31
C LEU A 88 -7.04 7.82 -6.48
N GLY A 89 -7.74 7.71 -5.35
CA GLY A 89 -7.83 6.47 -4.59
C GLY A 89 -8.39 5.31 -5.42
N HIS A 90 -9.41 5.55 -6.25
CA HIS A 90 -9.91 4.55 -7.20
C HIS A 90 -8.87 4.16 -8.25
N THR A 91 -8.10 5.13 -8.79
CA THR A 91 -7.01 4.83 -9.73
C THR A 91 -5.88 4.02 -9.10
N LEU A 92 -5.78 4.01 -7.76
CA LEU A 92 -4.87 3.18 -6.96
C LEU A 92 -5.51 1.85 -6.53
N GLY A 93 -6.76 1.58 -6.91
CA GLY A 93 -7.46 0.33 -6.62
C GLY A 93 -8.25 0.30 -5.33
N LEU A 94 -8.38 1.42 -4.63
CA LEU A 94 -9.23 1.51 -3.44
C LEU A 94 -10.70 1.54 -3.85
N ARG A 95 -11.53 0.83 -3.09
CA ARG A 95 -13.00 0.80 -3.27
C ARG A 95 -13.66 1.60 -2.16
N HIS A 96 -14.95 1.91 -2.34
CA HIS A 96 -15.69 2.58 -1.29
C HIS A 96 -15.73 1.76 -0.01
N THR A 97 -15.57 2.41 1.15
CA THR A 97 -15.68 1.69 2.43
C THR A 97 -17.13 1.45 2.83
N ASP A 98 -18.06 2.23 2.29
CA ASP A 98 -19.49 2.14 2.52
C ASP A 98 -20.24 1.48 1.35
N LEU A 99 -19.56 0.64 0.55
CA LEU A 99 -20.17 -0.02 -0.60
C LEU A 99 -21.39 -0.89 -0.22
N VAL A 100 -21.35 -1.57 0.93
CA VAL A 100 -22.44 -2.44 1.39
C VAL A 100 -23.70 -1.63 1.78
N PRO A 101 -23.62 -0.63 2.67
CA PRO A 101 -24.79 0.18 3.00
C PRO A 101 -25.32 0.99 1.80
N ASN A 102 -24.49 1.27 0.78
CA ASN A 102 -24.94 1.93 -0.46
C ASN A 102 -25.39 0.97 -1.57
N ASN A 103 -25.51 -0.33 -1.27
CA ASN A 103 -25.96 -1.35 -2.21
C ASN A 103 -25.14 -1.38 -3.52
N GLU A 104 -23.84 -1.08 -3.42
CA GLU A 104 -22.90 -1.17 -4.51
C GLU A 104 -22.39 -2.61 -4.69
N SER A 105 -21.90 -2.92 -5.88
CA SER A 105 -21.33 -4.24 -6.17
C SER A 105 -20.12 -4.53 -5.29
N THR A 106 -20.14 -5.68 -4.61
CA THR A 106 -19.01 -6.21 -3.82
C THR A 106 -17.98 -6.94 -4.71
N SER A 107 -18.27 -7.11 -6.01
CA SER A 107 -17.38 -7.81 -6.93
C SER A 107 -16.05 -7.06 -7.07
N GLY A 108 -14.95 -7.78 -6.83
CA GLY A 108 -13.59 -7.21 -6.81
C GLY A 108 -13.32 -6.27 -5.63
N ALA A 109 -14.23 -6.12 -4.68
CA ALA A 109 -14.03 -5.34 -3.46
C ALA A 109 -13.48 -6.24 -2.34
N PHE A 110 -12.17 -6.48 -2.37
CA PHE A 110 -11.49 -7.19 -1.31
C PHE A 110 -11.17 -6.23 -0.16
N ARG A 111 -11.53 -6.62 1.07
CA ARG A 111 -11.16 -5.86 2.25
C ARG A 111 -9.64 -5.84 2.40
N VAL A 112 -9.09 -4.64 2.58
CA VAL A 112 -7.67 -4.47 2.86
C VAL A 112 -7.38 -4.85 4.32
N GLY A 113 -6.35 -5.66 4.54
CA GLY A 113 -6.00 -6.11 5.89
C GLY A 113 -5.65 -4.94 6.82
N TYR A 114 -6.16 -4.97 8.05
CA TYR A 114 -6.04 -3.91 9.08
C TYR A 114 -6.86 -2.63 8.86
N THR A 115 -7.79 -2.62 7.91
CA THR A 115 -8.86 -1.60 7.82
C THR A 115 -10.19 -2.18 8.29
N PRO A 116 -11.14 -1.40 8.82
CA PRO A 116 -12.50 -1.90 9.10
C PRO A 116 -13.25 -2.21 7.79
N ASP A 117 -14.41 -2.86 7.89
CA ASP A 117 -15.30 -3.06 6.74
C ASP A 117 -15.90 -1.75 6.24
N TYR A 118 -16.05 -0.76 7.13
CA TYR A 118 -16.51 0.59 6.86
C TYR A 118 -15.72 1.58 7.73
N ASP A 119 -15.22 2.66 7.14
CA ASP A 119 -14.59 3.78 7.82
C ASP A 119 -15.35 5.09 7.53
N PRO A 120 -16.14 5.62 8.49
CA PRO A 120 -16.92 6.84 8.28
C PRO A 120 -16.07 8.08 8.00
N ALA A 121 -14.78 8.06 8.36
CA ALA A 121 -13.86 9.16 8.13
C ALA A 121 -13.06 9.03 6.82
N SER A 122 -13.19 7.91 6.10
CA SER A 122 -12.44 7.66 4.87
C SER A 122 -12.83 8.64 3.78
N ILE A 123 -11.82 9.12 3.03
CA ILE A 123 -12.06 9.87 1.80
C ILE A 123 -12.75 9.01 0.74
N MET A 124 -12.64 7.68 0.85
CA MET A 124 -13.23 6.73 -0.09
C MET A 124 -14.70 6.45 0.19
N ASN A 125 -15.41 7.17 1.06
CA ASN A 125 -16.86 7.01 1.14
C ASN A 125 -17.56 7.62 -0.08
N HIS A 126 -18.65 7.00 -0.53
CA HIS A 126 -19.37 7.43 -1.74
C HIS A 126 -19.77 8.93 -1.70
N ALA A 127 -20.09 9.43 -0.51
CA ALA A 127 -20.45 10.81 -0.26
C ALA A 127 -19.26 11.55 0.38
N VAL A 128 -18.49 12.25 -0.45
CA VAL A 128 -17.37 13.08 0.01
C VAL A 128 -17.87 14.47 0.40
N GLY A 129 -17.64 14.87 1.66
CA GLY A 129 -18.01 16.20 2.19
C GLY A 129 -16.84 17.18 2.29
N ALA A 130 -17.14 18.46 2.50
CA ALA A 130 -16.16 19.57 2.47
C ALA A 130 -15.10 19.52 3.58
N GLY A 131 -15.25 18.66 4.58
CA GLY A 131 -14.27 18.39 5.63
C GLY A 131 -13.38 17.17 5.37
N ASN A 132 -13.63 16.40 4.31
CA ASN A 132 -12.97 15.12 4.05
C ASN A 132 -11.80 15.23 3.05
N SER A 133 -11.27 16.43 2.79
CA SER A 133 -10.11 16.58 1.87
C SER A 133 -8.81 15.93 2.39
N ILE A 134 -8.85 15.32 3.57
CA ILE A 134 -7.75 14.70 4.27
C ILE A 134 -7.97 13.19 4.30
N LEU A 135 -6.93 12.43 3.97
CA LEU A 135 -6.89 10.99 4.10
C LEU A 135 -7.06 10.58 5.58
N SER A 136 -7.95 9.63 5.85
CA SER A 136 -8.06 9.02 7.16
C SER A 136 -6.80 8.17 7.47
N PRO A 137 -6.54 7.86 8.75
CA PRO A 137 -5.51 6.88 9.09
C PRO A 137 -5.71 5.53 8.39
N ARG A 138 -6.96 5.11 8.12
CA ARG A 138 -7.25 3.85 7.43
C ARG A 138 -7.04 3.93 5.92
N ASP A 139 -7.24 5.10 5.31
CA ASP A 139 -6.82 5.34 3.92
C ASP A 139 -5.31 5.17 3.79
N SER A 140 -4.54 5.71 4.75
CA SER A 140 -3.09 5.55 4.81
C SER A 140 -2.67 4.10 5.07
N THR A 141 -3.35 3.39 5.98
CA THR A 141 -3.13 1.94 6.18
C THR A 141 -3.36 1.19 4.87
N ALA A 142 -4.45 1.48 4.15
CA ALA A 142 -4.79 0.81 2.90
C ALA A 142 -3.74 1.06 1.82
N ALA A 143 -3.31 2.31 1.65
CA ALA A 143 -2.27 2.69 0.70
C ALA A 143 -0.95 1.95 0.98
N ARG A 144 -0.51 1.91 2.25
CA ARG A 144 0.71 1.19 2.64
C ARG A 144 0.59 -0.32 2.40
N ARG A 145 -0.60 -0.89 2.43
CA ARG A 145 -0.81 -2.33 2.15
C ARG A 145 -0.74 -2.64 0.66
N LEU A 146 -1.26 -1.76 -0.19
CA LEU A 146 -1.25 -1.93 -1.64
C LEU A 146 0.10 -1.55 -2.27
N TYR A 147 0.73 -0.50 -1.73
CA TYR A 147 1.97 0.07 -2.24
C TYR A 147 3.01 0.21 -1.12
N PRO A 148 3.44 -0.89 -0.48
CA PRO A 148 4.42 -0.78 0.60
C PRO A 148 5.78 -0.32 0.08
N VAL A 149 6.49 0.49 0.87
CA VAL A 149 7.94 0.67 0.65
C VAL A 149 8.68 -0.66 0.85
N THR A 150 9.79 -0.82 0.13
CA THR A 150 10.72 -1.93 0.31
C THR A 150 11.84 -1.49 1.25
N LEU A 151 12.23 -2.31 2.23
CA LEU A 151 13.42 -2.02 3.04
C LEU A 151 14.66 -2.09 2.16
N GLN A 152 15.48 -1.05 2.25
CA GLN A 152 16.77 -0.98 1.59
C GLN A 152 17.86 -1.57 2.50
N ASN A 153 18.93 -2.07 1.88
CA ASN A 153 20.17 -2.47 2.55
C ASN A 153 20.00 -3.48 3.69
N VAL A 154 19.08 -4.45 3.58
CA VAL A 154 18.98 -5.51 4.59
C VAL A 154 20.24 -6.38 4.54
N GLN A 155 21.08 -6.25 5.58
CA GLN A 155 22.32 -7.01 5.74
C GLN A 155 22.12 -8.11 6.77
N VAL A 156 22.72 -9.27 6.51
CA VAL A 156 22.89 -10.32 7.51
C VAL A 156 24.36 -10.58 7.71
N THR A 157 24.82 -10.56 8.96
CA THR A 157 26.22 -10.78 9.30
C THR A 157 26.40 -11.75 10.47
N GLY A 158 27.32 -12.70 10.30
CA GLY A 158 28.01 -13.43 11.38
C GLY A 158 27.16 -14.42 12.19
N TYR A 159 27.80 -14.94 13.25
CA TYR A 159 27.17 -15.66 14.35
C TYR A 159 27.54 -14.97 15.68
N PRO A 160 26.58 -14.59 16.54
CA PRO A 160 25.13 -14.66 16.32
C PRO A 160 24.71 -13.83 15.10
N THR A 161 23.64 -14.25 14.43
CA THR A 161 23.11 -13.60 13.23
C THR A 161 22.67 -12.18 13.58
N ALA A 162 23.37 -11.18 13.06
CA ALA A 162 22.97 -9.80 13.16
C ALA A 162 22.29 -9.35 11.87
N LEU A 163 21.07 -8.85 11.99
CA LEU A 163 20.30 -8.22 10.93
C LEU A 163 20.41 -6.70 11.08
N ALA A 164 20.62 -5.99 9.98
CA ALA A 164 20.61 -4.54 9.94
C ALA A 164 19.89 -4.03 8.68
N TRP A 165 19.22 -2.89 8.77
CA TRP A 165 18.49 -2.27 7.65
C TRP A 165 18.47 -0.75 7.77
N ASP A 166 18.11 -0.05 6.70
CA ASP A 166 17.92 1.40 6.76
C ASP A 166 16.63 1.77 7.52
N PRO A 167 16.65 2.84 8.34
CA PRO A 167 15.46 3.29 9.05
C PRO A 167 14.38 3.73 8.06
N VAL A 168 13.17 3.21 8.23
CA VAL A 168 11.98 3.72 7.53
C VAL A 168 11.30 4.77 8.40
N PRO A 169 11.11 6.01 7.90
CA PRO A 169 10.36 7.03 8.61
C PRO A 169 8.98 6.53 9.05
N GLY A 170 8.55 6.94 10.24
CA GLY A 170 7.21 6.62 10.77
C GLY A 170 7.02 5.19 11.31
N VAL A 171 7.97 4.28 11.09
CA VAL A 171 7.95 2.95 11.74
C VAL A 171 8.27 3.10 13.22
N VAL A 172 7.44 2.49 14.07
CA VAL A 172 7.60 2.49 15.53
C VAL A 172 8.20 1.18 16.07
N ARG A 173 8.11 0.09 15.30
CA ARG A 173 8.65 -1.23 15.65
C ARG A 173 8.90 -2.02 14.37
N TYR A 174 9.91 -2.86 14.35
CA TYR A 174 10.14 -3.86 13.31
C TYR A 174 9.87 -5.25 13.89
N ASP A 175 9.04 -6.03 13.21
CA ASP A 175 8.78 -7.44 13.50
C ASP A 175 9.63 -8.29 12.55
N ILE A 176 10.39 -9.23 13.10
CA ILE A 176 11.33 -10.08 12.35
C ILE A 176 10.75 -11.47 12.26
N TYR A 177 10.73 -12.00 11.04
CA TYR A 177 10.37 -13.37 10.73
C TYR A 177 11.52 -14.03 10.02
N TYR A 178 11.58 -15.36 10.08
CA TYR A 178 12.40 -16.14 9.19
C TYR A 178 11.57 -17.19 8.49
N ARG A 179 12.01 -17.56 7.29
CA ARG A 179 11.45 -18.62 6.47
C ARG A 179 12.49 -19.67 6.23
N TYR A 180 12.03 -20.90 6.30
CA TYR A 180 12.82 -22.07 5.98
C TYR A 180 11.92 -23.11 5.30
N PHE A 181 12.55 -23.98 4.52
CA PHE A 181 11.86 -25.09 3.86
C PHE A 181 12.18 -26.39 4.58
N GLU A 182 11.19 -27.25 4.80
CA GLU A 182 11.42 -28.63 5.23
C GLU A 182 11.24 -29.56 4.03
N TYR A 183 12.23 -30.44 3.80
CA TYR A 183 12.10 -31.53 2.83
C TYR A 183 11.76 -32.81 3.58
N THR A 184 10.63 -33.42 3.24
CA THR A 184 10.31 -34.78 3.69
C THR A 184 10.24 -35.71 2.49
N TYR A 185 10.52 -37.00 2.70
CA TYR A 185 10.43 -38.02 1.67
C TYR A 185 9.36 -39.02 2.06
N ASP A 186 8.49 -39.39 1.13
CA ASP A 186 7.57 -40.50 1.33
C ASP A 186 8.30 -41.86 1.25
N GLN A 187 7.56 -42.96 1.46
CA GLN A 187 8.12 -44.32 1.44
C GLN A 187 8.68 -44.72 0.06
N ASP A 188 8.28 -44.02 -1.00
CA ASP A 188 8.72 -44.25 -2.38
C ASP A 188 9.91 -43.33 -2.76
N GLY A 189 10.36 -42.47 -1.84
CA GLY A 189 11.46 -41.53 -2.05
C GLY A 189 11.05 -40.25 -2.79
N THR A 190 9.76 -39.95 -2.91
CA THR A 190 9.27 -38.69 -3.49
C THR A 190 9.51 -37.55 -2.50
N PRO A 191 10.25 -36.49 -2.89
CA PRO A 191 10.42 -35.32 -2.04
C PRO A 191 9.15 -34.49 -1.99
N SER A 192 8.77 -34.05 -0.79
CA SER A 192 7.79 -32.98 -0.58
C SER A 192 8.43 -31.82 0.17
N THR A 193 8.04 -30.61 -0.19
CA THR A 193 8.56 -29.37 0.38
C THR A 193 7.48 -28.66 1.17
N GLN A 194 7.75 -28.36 2.44
CA GLN A 194 6.91 -27.50 3.25
C GLN A 194 7.61 -26.18 3.50
N GLU A 195 6.93 -25.07 3.21
CA GLU A 195 7.39 -23.74 3.60
C GLU A 195 6.90 -23.42 5.01
N ASN A 196 7.81 -22.96 5.86
CA ASN A 196 7.50 -22.54 7.22
C ASN A 196 7.98 -21.11 7.44
N ILE A 197 7.15 -20.29 8.08
CA ILE A 197 7.47 -18.90 8.46
C ILE A 197 7.26 -18.75 9.96
N LEU A 198 8.31 -18.36 10.68
CA LEU A 198 8.30 -18.25 12.13
C LEU A 198 8.66 -16.83 12.56
N SER A 199 7.97 -16.33 13.58
CA SER A 199 8.30 -15.06 14.23
C SER A 199 9.54 -15.24 15.09
N VAL A 200 10.55 -14.40 14.86
CA VAL A 200 11.83 -14.40 15.58
C VAL A 200 11.80 -13.44 16.77
N GLY A 201 11.11 -12.31 16.61
CA GLY A 201 11.08 -11.25 17.61
C GLY A 201 10.77 -9.90 17.01
N SER A 202 11.01 -8.84 17.79
CA SER A 202 10.81 -7.47 17.35
C SER A 202 11.86 -6.53 17.97
N THR A 203 12.08 -5.40 17.32
CA THR A 203 12.99 -4.33 17.79
C THR A 203 12.44 -2.96 17.41
N THR A 204 12.78 -1.93 18.18
CA THR A 204 12.49 -0.52 17.81
C THR A 204 13.65 0.13 17.05
N GLY A 205 14.83 -0.50 17.08
CA GLY A 205 16.01 -0.06 16.34
C GLY A 205 16.05 -0.61 14.92
N THR A 206 17.15 -0.33 14.22
CA THR A 206 17.41 -0.82 12.86
C THR A 206 18.34 -2.03 12.84
N THR A 207 18.54 -2.66 13.99
CA THR A 207 19.38 -3.83 14.17
C THR A 207 18.68 -4.87 15.05
N PHE A 208 18.83 -6.15 14.71
CA PHE A 208 18.30 -7.27 15.49
C PHE A 208 19.34 -8.39 15.56
N TYR A 209 19.54 -8.97 16.75
CA TYR A 209 20.47 -10.07 16.97
C TYR A 209 19.69 -11.35 17.26
N HIS A 210 19.99 -12.41 16.51
CA HIS A 210 19.39 -13.73 16.66
C HIS A 210 20.46 -14.79 16.92
N GLY A 211 20.26 -15.60 17.96
CA GLY A 211 21.30 -16.48 18.51
C GLY A 211 21.08 -17.98 18.28
N GLU A 212 20.26 -18.41 17.33
CA GLU A 212 20.07 -19.84 17.09
C GLU A 212 21.17 -20.41 16.17
N SER A 213 21.93 -21.36 16.72
CA SER A 213 22.77 -22.28 15.94
C SER A 213 21.91 -23.44 15.46
N TYR A 214 21.75 -23.58 14.14
CA TYR A 214 21.06 -24.73 13.57
C TYR A 214 22.00 -25.95 13.53
N THR A 215 21.68 -26.97 14.33
CA THR A 215 22.30 -28.30 14.27
C THR A 215 21.29 -29.30 13.73
N GLY A 216 20.93 -29.18 12.45
CA GLY A 216 19.92 -30.03 11.81
C GLY A 216 20.24 -30.32 10.35
N ASN A 217 20.07 -31.59 9.95
CA ASN A 217 20.41 -32.10 8.61
C ASN A 217 19.33 -31.81 7.55
N ALA A 218 18.58 -30.71 7.68
CA ALA A 218 17.51 -30.36 6.76
C ALA A 218 17.51 -28.85 6.47
N SER A 219 17.87 -28.53 5.22
CA SER A 219 17.64 -27.26 4.50
C SER A 219 18.49 -26.04 4.86
N CYS A 220 19.41 -25.71 3.95
CA CYS A 220 20.35 -24.59 4.06
C CYS A 220 19.80 -23.23 3.55
N ASP A 221 18.51 -23.10 3.23
CA ASP A 221 17.92 -21.84 2.76
C ASP A 221 17.05 -21.20 3.84
N THR A 222 17.67 -20.34 4.65
CA THR A 222 16.98 -19.49 5.62
C THR A 222 16.92 -18.06 5.09
N GLU A 223 15.70 -17.54 4.93
CA GLU A 223 15.45 -16.13 4.55
C GLU A 223 14.91 -15.37 5.75
N TYR A 224 15.38 -14.13 5.98
CA TYR A 224 14.80 -13.25 6.99
C TYR A 224 13.90 -12.20 6.35
N TYR A 225 12.77 -11.93 7.00
CA TYR A 225 11.85 -10.85 6.67
C TYR A 225 11.77 -9.87 7.83
N VAL A 226 11.85 -8.59 7.50
CA VAL A 226 11.68 -7.52 8.48
C VAL A 226 10.47 -6.70 8.08
N ILE A 227 9.49 -6.60 8.97
CA ILE A 227 8.21 -5.93 8.76
C ILE A 227 8.15 -4.68 9.65
N GLY A 228 8.05 -3.49 9.05
CA GLY A 228 7.88 -2.25 9.80
C GLY A 228 6.44 -2.01 10.23
N VAL A 229 6.23 -1.80 11.52
CA VAL A 229 4.94 -1.50 12.14
C VAL A 229 4.79 0.01 12.29
N PHE A 230 3.69 0.56 11.77
CA PHE A 230 3.33 1.96 11.90
C PHE A 230 2.37 2.15 13.08
N PRO A 231 2.19 3.38 13.61
CA PRO A 231 1.30 3.65 14.75
C PRO A 231 -0.15 3.19 14.53
N ASP A 232 -0.62 3.16 13.28
CA ASP A 232 -1.98 2.80 12.89
C ASP A 232 -2.17 1.31 12.59
N GLY A 233 -1.09 0.52 12.60
CA GLY A 233 -1.11 -0.94 12.47
C GLY A 233 0.16 -1.51 11.83
N PRO A 234 0.35 -2.84 11.89
CA PRO A 234 1.45 -3.50 11.19
C PRO A 234 1.19 -3.44 9.67
N VAL A 235 2.14 -2.89 8.92
CA VAL A 235 2.08 -2.90 7.46
C VAL A 235 3.32 -3.60 6.94
N THR A 236 3.14 -4.47 5.96
CA THR A 236 4.23 -5.24 5.41
C THR A 236 5.19 -4.32 4.66
N ILE A 237 6.25 -3.90 5.32
CA ILE A 237 7.48 -3.49 4.63
C ILE A 237 8.20 -4.78 4.29
N LYS A 238 8.61 -4.98 3.05
CA LYS A 238 9.39 -6.17 2.68
C LYS A 238 10.86 -5.78 2.64
N GLY A 239 11.64 -6.35 3.54
CA GLY A 239 13.09 -6.41 3.43
C GLY A 239 13.52 -7.84 3.20
N TRP A 240 14.39 -8.06 2.23
CA TRP A 240 14.95 -9.37 1.92
C TRP A 240 16.44 -9.35 2.18
N SER A 241 16.90 -10.31 2.97
CA SER A 241 18.29 -10.72 2.96
C SER A 241 18.36 -12.12 2.38
N GLY A 242 19.29 -12.32 1.45
CA GLY A 242 19.52 -13.62 0.84
C GLY A 242 19.92 -14.72 1.82
N PRO A 243 20.06 -15.96 1.32
CA PRO A 243 20.26 -17.13 2.15
C PRO A 243 21.50 -16.93 3.03
N VAL A 244 21.30 -17.07 4.35
CA VAL A 244 22.42 -17.16 5.28
C VAL A 244 22.83 -18.62 5.27
N ALA A 245 23.85 -18.95 4.49
CA ALA A 245 24.46 -20.26 4.54
C ALA A 245 25.17 -20.42 5.90
N VAL A 246 24.45 -20.92 6.90
CA VAL A 246 25.05 -21.50 8.10
C VAL A 246 24.80 -22.99 8.04
N CYS A 247 25.58 -23.67 7.19
CA CYS A 247 25.70 -25.12 7.24
C CYS A 247 27.14 -25.43 7.73
N PRO A 248 27.31 -26.38 8.66
CA PRO A 248 28.59 -26.68 9.32
C PRO A 248 29.70 -27.15 8.36
#